data_AF-A0A151SVD2-F1
#
_entry.id   AF-A0A151SVD2-F1
#
_cell.length_a   1.000
_cell.length_b   1.000
_cell.length_c   1.000
_cell.angle_alpha   90.00
_cell.angle_beta   90.00
_cell.angle_gamma   90.00
#
_symmetry.space_group_name_H-M   'P 1'
#
loop_
_entity.id
_entity.type
_entity.pdbx_description
1 polymer ?
#
loop_
_entity_poly.entity_id
_entity_poly.type
_entity_poly.pdbx_seq_one_letter_code
_entity_poly.pdbx_strand_id
1 'polypeptide(L)'
;MDRFPILFLMGTLMALVSAGRDNFLQLPSDASTAHENHEGTRWAVLIAGSNGYWNYRHQSDVCHAYQLLRKGGLKEENIVVFMYDDIAFNEENPRPGVIINSPDGNNVYQGVPKDYVGEDVNVNNFFAAILGNKSALTGGSGKVVDSGPNDHIFIYYSDHGGPGVLGMPTSPYLYASDLIEVLKKKHASGTYESLVFYLEACESGSIFEGLLPEGLNIYATTAANAAESSWGTYCPGDYPSPPPEYETCLADLYSVAWMEDSDMHNLRTETLHQQYELVKQRTINGNAMYGSHVMQFGDIELSKNNLFLYLGTNPANDNFTFVDKNSLVPPSKAVNQRDADLVHFWDKFRKAPVGSSRKTAAEKQLLEAMSHRMHIDDNMKLIGKLLFGIEKGPELLTSVRPAGQPLVDDWDCLKTLVRTFETHCGSLSQYGMKHMRSFANFCNAGIQKEQMSEASAQACISIPATPWSSLHKGFSA
;
A
#
# COMPACT_ATOMS: atom_id res chain seq x y z
N MET A 1 -54.90 74.07 -20.47
CA MET A 1 -56.09 74.78 -19.94
C MET A 1 -56.90 73.71 -19.22
N ASP A 2 -57.08 73.64 -17.91
CA ASP A 2 -56.65 74.45 -16.75
C ASP A 2 -56.66 73.48 -15.54
N ARG A 3 -55.53 73.36 -14.83
CA ARG A 3 -55.26 73.84 -13.46
C ARG A 3 -55.88 73.04 -12.31
N PHE A 4 -55.00 72.29 -11.65
CA PHE A 4 -55.03 71.83 -10.24
C PHE A 4 -55.02 73.00 -9.24
N PRO A 5 -55.44 72.73 -7.98
CA PRO A 5 -54.49 72.72 -6.84
C PRO A 5 -54.71 71.50 -5.90
N ILE A 6 -53.74 70.80 -5.26
CA ILE A 6 -52.56 71.16 -4.44
C ILE A 6 -53.03 71.71 -3.05
N LEU A 7 -52.68 71.23 -1.84
CA LEU A 7 -51.39 70.79 -1.25
C LEU A 7 -51.57 70.14 0.16
N PHE A 8 -50.80 69.07 0.45
CA PHE A 8 -49.99 68.70 1.65
C PHE A 8 -50.58 68.57 3.09
N LEU A 9 -50.00 67.85 4.06
CA LEU A 9 -49.02 66.73 4.22
C LEU A 9 -48.65 66.68 5.74
N MET A 10 -48.44 65.50 6.32
CA MET A 10 -47.49 65.20 7.42
C MET A 10 -47.49 63.66 7.59
N GLY A 11 -46.45 62.90 7.23
CA GLY A 11 -45.16 62.71 7.94
C GLY A 11 -45.33 61.53 8.93
N THR A 12 -44.65 60.38 8.90
CA THR A 12 -43.20 60.05 8.96
C THR A 12 -43.01 58.53 8.70
N LEU A 13 -42.12 58.06 7.82
CA LEU A 13 -40.70 57.65 7.99
C LEU A 13 -40.42 56.20 8.52
N MET A 14 -39.78 55.37 7.66
CA MET A 14 -38.82 54.25 7.92
C MET A 14 -39.29 52.99 8.71
N ALA A 15 -38.87 51.74 8.47
CA ALA A 15 -37.89 51.09 7.59
C ALA A 15 -38.25 49.59 7.41
N LEU A 16 -37.78 48.97 6.32
CA LEU A 16 -37.71 47.52 6.14
C LEU A 16 -36.52 46.96 6.93
N VAL A 17 -36.75 45.93 7.77
CA VAL A 17 -35.71 45.02 8.26
C VAL A 17 -36.29 43.60 8.30
N SER A 18 -35.68 42.69 7.55
CA SER A 18 -35.82 41.23 7.71
C SER A 18 -34.66 40.69 8.55
N ALA A 19 -34.97 40.06 9.68
CA ALA A 19 -34.18 39.12 10.49
C ALA A 19 -35.03 38.85 11.75
N GLY A 20 -35.17 37.68 12.38
CA GLY A 20 -34.51 36.38 12.35
C GLY A 20 -35.01 35.63 13.61
N ARG A 21 -34.91 34.28 13.60
CA ARG A 21 -34.70 33.33 14.74
C ARG A 21 -35.38 33.61 16.11
N ASP A 22 -36.03 32.67 16.81
CA ASP A 22 -35.51 31.35 17.19
C ASP A 22 -36.52 30.56 18.06
N ASN A 23 -36.19 29.28 18.27
CA ASN A 23 -36.53 28.38 19.40
C ASN A 23 -37.69 27.39 19.22
N PHE A 24 -37.36 26.21 18.70
CA PHE A 24 -37.89 24.97 19.26
C PHE A 24 -36.74 24.16 19.86
N LEU A 25 -36.84 23.92 21.17
CA LEU A 25 -35.95 23.08 21.96
C LEU A 25 -36.05 21.62 21.48
N GLN A 26 -34.93 21.03 21.11
CA GLN A 26 -34.80 19.62 20.74
C GLN A 26 -34.18 18.86 21.93
N LEU A 27 -34.71 17.68 22.25
CA LEU A 27 -34.27 16.88 23.40
C LEU A 27 -32.92 16.19 23.12
N PRO A 28 -32.05 15.99 24.13
CA PRO A 28 -30.75 15.30 23.95
C PRO A 28 -30.87 13.85 23.44
N SER A 29 -32.03 13.22 23.62
CA SER A 29 -32.31 11.86 23.13
C SER A 29 -32.58 11.78 21.63
N ASP A 30 -32.85 12.91 20.96
CA ASP A 30 -33.15 12.97 19.53
C ASP A 30 -31.89 13.23 18.68
N ALA A 31 -30.74 13.47 19.32
CA ALA A 31 -29.46 13.69 18.65
C ALA A 31 -28.71 12.37 18.32
N SER A 32 -29.12 11.23 18.88
CA SER A 32 -28.39 9.96 18.73
C SER A 32 -28.93 9.02 17.63
N THR A 33 -29.88 9.47 16.80
CA THR A 33 -30.40 8.68 15.67
C THR A 33 -30.56 9.50 14.40
N ALA A 34 -29.66 10.45 14.14
CA ALA A 34 -29.38 10.84 12.77
C ALA A 34 -28.60 9.68 12.13
N HIS A 35 -29.32 8.66 11.64
CA HIS A 35 -28.80 7.84 10.55
C HIS A 35 -28.46 8.82 9.43
N GLU A 36 -27.18 9.18 9.30
CA GLU A 36 -26.68 9.84 8.10
C GLU A 36 -26.95 8.86 6.96
N ASN A 37 -28.03 9.14 6.21
CA ASN A 37 -28.47 8.41 5.04
C ASN A 37 -27.43 8.58 3.93
N HIS A 38 -26.28 7.91 4.04
CA HIS A 38 -25.47 7.60 2.88
C HIS A 38 -26.19 6.52 2.08
N GLU A 39 -26.56 6.85 0.85
CA GLU A 39 -27.40 6.02 -0.02
C GLU A 39 -26.65 4.80 -0.61
N GLY A 40 -25.36 4.64 -0.28
CA GLY A 40 -24.48 3.59 -0.81
C GLY A 40 -23.72 2.79 0.25
N THR A 41 -23.18 1.68 -0.21
CA THR A 41 -22.45 0.69 0.58
C THR A 41 -20.94 0.98 0.58
N ARG A 42 -20.28 0.81 1.73
CA ARG A 42 -18.82 0.83 1.83
C ARG A 42 -18.26 -0.56 1.57
N TRP A 43 -17.30 -0.62 0.65
CA TRP A 43 -16.55 -1.82 0.28
C TRP A 43 -15.07 -1.63 0.56
N ALA A 44 -14.37 -2.73 0.84
CA ALA A 44 -12.93 -2.72 0.96
C ALA A 44 -12.26 -3.94 0.33
N VAL A 45 -11.06 -3.73 -0.20
CA VAL A 45 -10.13 -4.79 -0.63
C VAL A 45 -8.81 -4.59 0.09
N LEU A 46 -8.41 -5.55 0.93
CA LEU A 46 -7.18 -5.49 1.71
C LEU A 46 -6.25 -6.60 1.21
N ILE A 47 -4.99 -6.27 0.91
CA ILE A 47 -4.03 -7.24 0.37
C ILE A 47 -2.63 -7.11 0.98
N ALA A 48 -2.11 -8.25 1.44
CA ALA A 48 -0.71 -8.42 1.78
C ALA A 48 -0.02 -9.19 0.65
N GLY A 49 0.94 -8.54 -0.02
CA GLY A 49 1.62 -9.07 -1.21
C GLY A 49 2.76 -10.06 -0.93
N SER A 50 3.01 -10.43 0.33
CA SER A 50 4.12 -11.31 0.74
C SER A 50 3.70 -12.52 1.56
N ASN A 51 4.66 -13.43 1.67
CA ASN A 51 4.69 -14.56 2.60
C ASN A 51 6.02 -14.61 3.36
N GLY A 52 6.13 -15.57 4.27
CA GLY A 52 7.28 -15.80 5.13
C GLY A 52 7.23 -14.97 6.41
N TYR A 53 7.73 -15.54 7.51
CA TYR A 53 7.67 -14.89 8.82
C TYR A 53 8.51 -13.60 8.92
N TRP A 54 9.54 -13.46 8.08
CA TRP A 54 10.28 -12.21 7.93
C TRP A 54 9.42 -11.04 7.41
N ASN A 55 8.31 -11.33 6.73
CA ASN A 55 7.34 -10.39 6.21
C ASN A 55 6.08 -10.23 7.10
N TYR A 56 6.18 -10.59 8.38
CA TYR A 56 5.11 -10.48 9.38
C TYR A 56 4.30 -9.18 9.28
N ARG A 57 5.00 -8.05 9.17
CA ARG A 57 4.47 -6.68 9.08
C ARG A 57 3.33 -6.53 8.07
N HIS A 58 3.46 -7.06 6.85
CA HIS A 58 2.47 -6.83 5.79
C HIS A 58 1.12 -7.50 6.07
N GLN A 59 1.13 -8.74 6.58
CA GLN A 59 -0.12 -9.42 6.96
C GLN A 59 -0.71 -8.84 8.25
N SER A 60 0.14 -8.38 9.17
CA SER A 60 -0.33 -7.70 10.38
C SER A 60 -0.99 -6.34 10.07
N ASP A 61 -0.48 -5.61 9.08
CA ASP A 61 -1.04 -4.36 8.60
C ASP A 61 -2.45 -4.59 8.04
N VAL A 62 -2.62 -5.59 7.16
CA VAL A 62 -3.92 -5.98 6.61
C VAL A 62 -4.89 -6.42 7.71
N CYS A 63 -4.42 -7.18 8.69
CA CYS A 63 -5.24 -7.57 9.83
C CYS A 63 -5.68 -6.34 10.64
N HIS A 64 -4.80 -5.38 10.90
CA HIS A 64 -5.15 -4.15 11.62
C HIS A 64 -6.15 -3.31 10.82
N ALA A 65 -5.94 -3.12 9.52
CA ALA A 65 -6.88 -2.44 8.64
C ALA A 65 -8.27 -3.11 8.66
N TYR A 66 -8.34 -4.44 8.65
CA TYR A 66 -9.61 -5.16 8.80
C TYR A 66 -10.31 -4.82 10.12
N GLN A 67 -9.59 -4.88 11.25
CA GLN A 67 -10.18 -4.56 12.56
C GLN A 67 -10.71 -3.12 12.63
N LEU A 68 -9.95 -2.16 12.09
CA LEU A 68 -10.33 -0.75 11.99
C LEU A 68 -11.65 -0.60 11.21
N LEU A 69 -11.74 -1.20 10.01
CA LEU A 69 -12.95 -1.15 9.18
C LEU A 69 -14.16 -1.82 9.85
N ARG A 70 -13.95 -2.94 10.56
CA ARG A 70 -15.02 -3.62 11.31
C ARG A 70 -15.54 -2.76 12.46
N LYS A 71 -14.65 -2.13 13.23
CA LYS A 71 -15.03 -1.16 14.27
C LYS A 71 -15.73 0.06 13.67
N GLY A 72 -15.34 0.48 12.46
CA GLY A 72 -15.97 1.54 11.69
C GLY A 72 -17.39 1.23 11.18
N GLY A 73 -17.81 -0.03 11.28
CA GLY A 73 -19.15 -0.49 10.89
C GLY A 73 -19.24 -1.09 9.47
N LEU A 74 -18.12 -1.26 8.76
CA LEU A 74 -18.12 -2.03 7.52
C LEU A 74 -18.43 -3.49 7.82
N LYS A 75 -19.29 -4.11 7.01
CA LYS A 75 -19.67 -5.52 7.15
C LYS A 75 -18.58 -6.41 6.58
N GLU A 76 -18.37 -7.58 7.19
CA GLU A 76 -17.42 -8.59 6.71
C GLU A 76 -17.69 -9.02 5.27
N GLU A 77 -18.97 -9.11 4.88
CA GLU A 77 -19.40 -9.47 3.51
C GLU A 77 -18.93 -8.46 2.44
N ASN A 78 -18.53 -7.25 2.85
CA ASN A 78 -18.07 -6.18 1.98
C ASN A 78 -16.56 -5.90 2.07
N ILE A 79 -15.84 -6.66 2.90
CA ILE A 79 -14.38 -6.56 3.04
C ILE A 79 -13.78 -7.83 2.48
N VAL A 80 -13.06 -7.70 1.36
CA VAL A 80 -12.34 -8.78 0.70
C VAL A 80 -10.89 -8.79 1.21
N VAL A 81 -10.44 -9.92 1.76
CA VAL A 81 -9.09 -10.02 2.34
C VAL A 81 -8.20 -11.02 1.60
N PHE A 82 -7.04 -10.54 1.18
CA PHE A 82 -5.94 -11.30 0.61
C PHE A 82 -4.77 -11.31 1.60
N MET A 83 -4.43 -12.46 2.14
CA MET A 83 -3.23 -12.64 2.97
C MET A 83 -2.74 -14.08 2.86
N TYR A 84 -1.44 -14.32 2.75
CA TYR A 84 -0.95 -15.67 2.52
C TYR A 84 -1.29 -16.66 3.66
N ASP A 85 -1.51 -16.12 4.87
CA ASP A 85 -1.98 -16.83 6.07
C ASP A 85 -0.95 -17.79 6.71
N ASP A 86 0.32 -17.44 6.61
CA ASP A 86 1.45 -18.23 7.12
C ASP A 86 2.15 -17.60 8.34
N ILE A 87 1.49 -16.64 9.00
CA ILE A 87 2.05 -15.90 10.15
C ILE A 87 1.48 -16.39 11.49
N ALA A 88 0.15 -16.45 11.63
CA ALA A 88 -0.48 -16.69 12.94
C ALA A 88 -0.08 -18.03 13.57
N PHE A 89 0.08 -19.08 12.75
CA PHE A 89 0.48 -20.42 13.20
C PHE A 89 1.88 -20.81 12.72
N ASN A 90 2.71 -19.83 12.36
CA ASN A 90 4.10 -20.08 12.01
C ASN A 90 4.86 -20.66 13.22
N GLU A 91 5.79 -21.59 12.98
CA GLU A 91 6.65 -22.14 14.04
C GLU A 91 7.52 -21.07 14.73
N GLU A 92 7.78 -19.96 14.04
CA GLU A 92 8.53 -18.83 14.58
C GLU A 92 7.66 -17.82 15.32
N ASN A 93 6.33 -17.96 15.28
CA ASN A 93 5.43 -17.08 16.01
C ASN A 93 5.43 -17.44 17.50
N PRO A 94 5.90 -16.54 18.39
CA PRO A 94 5.94 -16.81 19.82
C PRO A 94 4.55 -16.87 20.45
N ARG A 95 3.50 -16.39 19.76
CA ARG A 95 2.11 -16.38 20.22
C ARG A 95 1.21 -17.03 19.14
N PRO A 96 1.14 -18.38 19.07
CA PRO A 96 0.33 -19.06 18.06
C PRO A 96 -1.13 -18.60 18.06
N GLY A 97 -1.68 -18.33 16.88
CA GLY A 97 -3.03 -17.79 16.67
C GLY A 97 -3.17 -16.28 16.90
N VAL A 98 -2.06 -15.57 17.18
CA VAL A 98 -2.03 -14.13 17.43
C VAL A 98 -1.14 -13.42 16.43
N ILE A 99 -1.65 -12.30 15.89
CA ILE A 99 -0.86 -11.30 15.16
C ILE A 99 -1.08 -9.94 15.83
N ILE A 100 -0.03 -9.18 16.09
CA ILE A 100 -0.06 -7.82 16.65
C ILE A 100 0.55 -6.84 15.65
N ASN A 101 0.03 -5.62 15.53
CA ASN A 101 0.57 -4.60 14.59
C ASN A 101 1.21 -3.40 15.32
N SER A 102 1.35 -3.49 16.64
CA SER A 102 2.09 -2.55 17.46
C SER A 102 2.65 -3.24 18.71
N PRO A 103 3.69 -2.70 19.36
CA PRO A 103 4.36 -3.37 20.49
C PRO A 103 3.44 -3.78 21.64
N ASP A 104 2.52 -2.89 22.00
CA ASP A 104 1.51 -3.11 23.06
C ASP A 104 0.12 -3.41 22.49
N GLY A 105 0.05 -3.73 21.19
CA GLY A 105 -1.19 -3.96 20.46
C GLY A 105 -1.90 -5.26 20.83
N ASN A 106 -3.23 -5.26 20.66
CA ASN A 106 -4.05 -6.47 20.79
C ASN A 106 -3.90 -7.38 19.56
N ASN A 107 -4.45 -8.60 19.66
CA ASN A 107 -4.54 -9.51 18.53
C ASN A 107 -5.42 -8.92 17.42
N VAL A 108 -4.84 -8.65 16.25
CA VAL A 108 -5.56 -8.16 15.06
C VAL A 108 -5.98 -9.27 14.11
N TYR A 109 -5.50 -10.50 14.29
CA TYR A 109 -5.76 -11.64 13.40
C TYR A 109 -7.16 -12.26 13.58
N GLN A 110 -7.68 -12.24 14.80
CA GLN A 110 -8.91 -12.94 15.12
C GLN A 110 -10.10 -12.35 14.36
N GLY A 111 -10.85 -13.22 13.67
CA GLY A 111 -12.04 -12.83 12.91
C GLY A 111 -11.77 -12.29 11.51
N VAL A 112 -10.51 -12.12 11.10
CA VAL A 112 -10.17 -11.73 9.72
C VAL A 112 -10.58 -12.86 8.76
N PRO A 113 -11.43 -12.58 7.74
CA PRO A 113 -11.90 -13.61 6.82
C PRO A 113 -10.76 -14.13 5.95
N LYS A 114 -10.83 -15.42 5.61
CA LYS A 114 -9.86 -16.11 4.76
C LYS A 114 -10.36 -16.15 3.32
N ASP A 115 -10.59 -14.97 2.73
CA ASP A 115 -11.18 -14.92 1.38
C ASP A 115 -10.23 -15.49 0.34
N TYR A 116 -8.98 -15.04 0.35
CA TYR A 116 -7.93 -15.56 -0.52
C TYR A 116 -6.65 -15.74 0.30
N VAL A 117 -6.20 -16.99 0.42
CA VAL A 117 -5.03 -17.39 1.22
C VAL A 117 -4.11 -18.32 0.45
N GLY A 118 -2.85 -18.42 0.87
CA GLY A 118 -1.86 -19.21 0.14
C GLY A 118 -1.75 -18.78 -1.33
N GLU A 119 -1.78 -19.76 -2.24
CA GLU A 119 -1.65 -19.53 -3.68
C GLU A 119 -2.87 -18.84 -4.33
N ASP A 120 -3.99 -18.71 -3.60
CA ASP A 120 -5.15 -17.94 -4.05
C ASP A 120 -4.89 -16.42 -3.98
N VAL A 121 -3.81 -16.00 -3.30
CA VAL A 121 -3.31 -14.61 -3.33
C VAL A 121 -2.48 -14.38 -4.60
N ASN A 122 -3.18 -14.26 -5.72
CA ASN A 122 -2.59 -14.07 -7.04
C ASN A 122 -3.24 -12.89 -7.79
N VAL A 123 -2.54 -12.40 -8.82
CA VAL A 123 -2.93 -11.20 -9.59
C VAL A 123 -4.32 -11.35 -10.22
N ASN A 124 -4.61 -12.55 -10.74
CA ASN A 124 -5.89 -12.83 -11.38
C ASN A 124 -7.06 -12.69 -10.40
N ASN A 125 -6.96 -13.32 -9.22
CA ASN A 125 -7.99 -13.23 -8.19
C ASN A 125 -8.14 -11.80 -7.66
N PHE A 126 -7.03 -11.07 -7.46
CA PHE A 126 -7.07 -9.68 -7.02
C PHE A 126 -7.82 -8.79 -8.02
N PHE A 127 -7.51 -8.90 -9.32
CA PHE A 127 -8.20 -8.14 -10.37
C PHE A 127 -9.65 -8.55 -10.52
N ALA A 128 -9.95 -9.85 -10.46
CA ALA A 128 -11.31 -10.35 -10.51
C ALA A 128 -12.15 -9.84 -9.31
N ALA A 129 -11.57 -9.77 -8.12
CA ALA A 129 -12.23 -9.22 -6.94
C ALA A 129 -12.54 -7.73 -7.09
N ILE A 130 -11.59 -6.90 -7.56
CA ILE A 130 -11.83 -5.46 -7.82
C ILE A 130 -12.95 -5.27 -8.85
N LEU A 131 -12.95 -6.08 -9.91
CA LEU A 131 -13.92 -5.97 -11.00
C LEU A 131 -15.30 -6.56 -10.67
N GLY A 132 -15.50 -7.18 -9.50
CA GLY A 132 -16.75 -7.88 -9.18
C GLY A 132 -16.97 -9.16 -10.01
N ASN A 133 -15.91 -9.72 -10.61
CA ASN A 133 -16.03 -10.82 -11.57
C ASN A 133 -15.80 -12.20 -10.91
N LYS A 134 -16.86 -12.76 -10.31
CA LYS A 134 -16.83 -14.10 -9.69
C LYS A 134 -16.39 -15.22 -10.64
N SER A 135 -16.69 -15.10 -11.93
CA SER A 135 -16.39 -16.16 -12.92
C SER A 135 -14.92 -16.25 -13.31
N ALA A 136 -14.13 -15.19 -13.04
CA ALA A 136 -12.70 -15.16 -13.31
C ALA A 136 -11.85 -15.66 -12.14
N LEU A 137 -12.46 -15.92 -10.98
CA LEU A 137 -11.74 -16.40 -9.80
C LEU A 137 -11.25 -17.84 -9.96
N THR A 138 -10.08 -18.10 -9.40
CA THR A 138 -9.49 -19.42 -9.25
C THR A 138 -9.21 -19.66 -7.78
N GLY A 139 -10.09 -20.39 -7.09
CA GLY A 139 -10.00 -20.64 -5.65
C GLY A 139 -10.58 -19.51 -4.78
N GLY A 140 -10.28 -19.55 -3.49
CA GLY A 140 -10.80 -18.62 -2.48
C GLY A 140 -12.29 -18.77 -2.14
N SER A 141 -12.80 -17.82 -1.36
CA SER A 141 -14.19 -17.79 -0.87
C SER A 141 -15.22 -17.41 -1.94
N GLY A 142 -14.77 -16.85 -3.07
CA GLY A 142 -15.65 -16.29 -4.09
C GLY A 142 -16.11 -14.85 -3.83
N LYS A 143 -15.65 -14.22 -2.74
CA LYS A 143 -16.02 -12.84 -2.37
C LYS A 143 -15.36 -11.84 -3.32
N VAL A 144 -16.15 -10.91 -3.87
CA VAL A 144 -15.70 -9.87 -4.80
C VAL A 144 -16.41 -8.55 -4.48
N VAL A 145 -15.94 -7.45 -5.05
CA VAL A 145 -16.55 -6.12 -4.91
C VAL A 145 -17.71 -5.97 -5.91
N ASP A 146 -18.86 -6.50 -5.53
CA ASP A 146 -20.12 -6.42 -6.29
C ASP A 146 -20.88 -5.12 -5.96
N SER A 147 -20.21 -3.99 -6.22
CA SER A 147 -20.62 -2.66 -5.81
C SER A 147 -21.55 -1.96 -6.81
N GLY A 148 -22.39 -1.05 -6.32
CA GLY A 148 -23.28 -0.18 -7.10
C GLY A 148 -22.71 1.22 -7.38
N PRO A 149 -23.41 2.06 -8.15
CA PRO A 149 -22.93 3.39 -8.57
C PRO A 149 -22.79 4.41 -7.43
N ASN A 150 -23.47 4.21 -6.29
CA ASN A 150 -23.41 5.09 -5.12
C ASN A 150 -22.42 4.57 -4.05
N ASP A 151 -21.74 3.46 -4.31
CA ASP A 151 -20.89 2.80 -3.33
C ASP A 151 -19.50 3.44 -3.26
N HIS A 152 -18.89 3.41 -2.08
CA HIS A 152 -17.51 3.86 -1.88
C HIS A 152 -16.59 2.64 -1.70
N ILE A 153 -15.45 2.66 -2.38
CA ILE A 153 -14.47 1.55 -2.33
C ILE A 153 -13.18 2.04 -1.68
N PHE A 154 -12.67 1.29 -0.72
CA PHE A 154 -11.34 1.46 -0.14
C PHE A 154 -10.43 0.29 -0.52
N ILE A 155 -9.33 0.53 -1.23
CA ILE A 155 -8.31 -0.48 -1.52
C ILE A 155 -7.07 -0.16 -0.69
N TYR A 156 -6.57 -1.16 0.03
CA TYR A 156 -5.32 -1.04 0.77
C TYR A 156 -4.39 -2.21 0.45
N TYR A 157 -3.18 -1.88 0.05
CA TYR A 157 -2.10 -2.82 -0.24
C TYR A 157 -0.91 -2.56 0.69
N SER A 158 -0.34 -3.62 1.26
CA SER A 158 0.92 -3.58 2.02
C SER A 158 1.85 -4.73 1.59
N ASP A 159 3.04 -4.40 1.07
CA ASP A 159 4.11 -5.35 0.76
C ASP A 159 5.44 -4.66 0.37
N HIS A 160 6.40 -5.47 -0.09
CA HIS A 160 7.44 -5.08 -1.03
C HIS A 160 6.94 -4.47 -2.35
N GLY A 161 7.80 -3.66 -2.93
CA GLY A 161 7.64 -3.12 -4.27
C GLY A 161 8.96 -2.84 -4.96
N GLY A 162 8.84 -2.44 -6.21
CA GLY A 162 9.92 -1.84 -6.99
C GLY A 162 9.33 -0.87 -8.00
N PRO A 163 10.18 -0.19 -8.79
CA PRO A 163 9.70 0.73 -9.81
C PRO A 163 8.70 0.05 -10.76
N GLY A 164 7.43 0.46 -10.74
CA GLY A 164 6.37 -0.02 -11.63
C GLY A 164 5.84 -1.43 -11.33
N VAL A 165 6.21 -2.03 -10.19
CA VAL A 165 5.83 -3.40 -9.82
C VAL A 165 5.53 -3.52 -8.32
N LEU A 166 4.49 -4.27 -7.98
CA LEU A 166 4.09 -4.63 -6.63
C LEU A 166 4.23 -6.15 -6.44
N GLY A 167 4.77 -6.55 -5.30
CA GLY A 167 4.96 -7.96 -4.97
C GLY A 167 3.64 -8.75 -4.90
N MET A 168 3.75 -10.05 -5.11
CA MET A 168 2.69 -11.01 -4.85
C MET A 168 3.36 -12.26 -4.25
N PRO A 169 2.69 -12.99 -3.33
CA PRO A 169 3.30 -14.18 -2.75
C PRO A 169 3.39 -15.33 -3.75
N THR A 170 2.64 -15.22 -4.85
CA THR A 170 2.69 -16.07 -6.05
C THR A 170 3.24 -15.29 -7.24
N SER A 171 3.88 -15.97 -8.18
CA SER A 171 4.22 -15.40 -9.48
C SER A 171 3.06 -15.47 -10.48
N PRO A 172 2.92 -14.53 -11.42
CA PRO A 172 3.75 -13.33 -11.58
C PRO A 172 3.41 -12.22 -10.57
N TYR A 173 4.27 -11.21 -10.48
CA TYR A 173 4.01 -9.99 -9.71
C TYR A 173 3.00 -9.07 -10.41
N LEU A 174 2.50 -8.08 -9.67
CA LEU A 174 1.51 -7.13 -10.15
C LEU A 174 2.21 -5.92 -10.79
N TYR A 175 2.00 -5.72 -12.09
CA TYR A 175 2.57 -4.59 -12.82
C TYR A 175 1.62 -3.39 -12.84
N ALA A 176 2.19 -2.19 -12.73
CA ALA A 176 1.43 -0.94 -12.65
C ALA A 176 0.47 -0.76 -13.84
N SER A 177 0.93 -1.03 -15.07
CA SER A 177 0.07 -0.96 -16.26
C SER A 177 -1.22 -1.76 -16.12
N ASP A 178 -1.12 -2.98 -15.59
CA ASP A 178 -2.25 -3.91 -15.52
C ASP A 178 -3.24 -3.45 -14.45
N LEU A 179 -2.74 -2.97 -13.31
CA LEU A 179 -3.57 -2.39 -12.25
C LEU A 179 -4.34 -1.17 -12.74
N ILE A 180 -3.66 -0.24 -13.43
CA ILE A 180 -4.30 0.97 -13.95
C ILE A 180 -5.37 0.62 -15.00
N GLU A 181 -5.13 -0.37 -15.85
CA GLU A 181 -6.16 -0.85 -16.79
C GLU A 181 -7.35 -1.50 -16.07
N VAL A 182 -7.13 -2.20 -14.96
CA VAL A 182 -8.21 -2.73 -14.12
C VAL A 182 -9.03 -1.61 -13.46
N LEU A 183 -8.37 -0.57 -12.96
CA LEU A 183 -9.04 0.59 -12.36
C LEU A 183 -9.85 1.37 -13.41
N LYS A 184 -9.33 1.56 -14.63
CA LYS A 184 -10.08 2.13 -15.75
C LYS A 184 -11.29 1.29 -16.13
N LYS A 185 -11.16 -0.04 -16.17
CA LYS A 185 -12.28 -0.96 -16.42
C LYS A 185 -13.33 -0.88 -15.33
N LYS A 186 -12.91 -0.80 -14.05
CA LYS A 186 -13.81 -0.61 -12.91
C LYS A 186 -14.55 0.72 -12.98
N HIS A 187 -13.88 1.79 -13.40
CA HIS A 187 -14.52 3.10 -13.63
C HIS A 187 -15.54 3.03 -14.77
N ALA A 188 -15.14 2.45 -15.91
CA ALA A 188 -15.99 2.35 -17.10
C ALA A 188 -17.27 1.54 -16.87
N SER A 189 -17.31 0.66 -15.86
CA SER A 189 -18.53 -0.06 -15.48
C SER A 189 -19.49 0.79 -14.64
N GLY A 190 -19.09 1.96 -14.13
CA GLY A 190 -19.94 2.85 -13.35
C GLY A 190 -20.41 2.24 -12.03
N THR A 191 -19.59 1.38 -11.42
CA THR A 191 -19.95 0.57 -10.24
C THR A 191 -19.35 1.10 -8.93
N TYR A 192 -19.10 2.41 -8.83
CA TYR A 192 -18.76 3.11 -7.59
C TYR A 192 -18.93 4.62 -7.78
N GLU A 193 -19.15 5.33 -6.68
CA GLU A 193 -19.21 6.78 -6.65
C GLU A 193 -17.79 7.36 -6.58
N SER A 194 -17.00 6.86 -5.63
CA SER A 194 -15.59 7.21 -5.47
C SER A 194 -14.77 6.05 -4.88
N LEU A 195 -13.47 6.02 -5.20
CA LEU A 195 -12.53 5.01 -4.73
C LEU A 195 -11.29 5.66 -4.12
N VAL A 196 -10.88 5.15 -2.96
CA VAL A 196 -9.62 5.52 -2.31
C VAL A 196 -8.65 4.33 -2.36
N PHE A 197 -7.40 4.59 -2.73
CA PHE A 197 -6.34 3.58 -2.79
C PHE A 197 -5.15 3.98 -1.91
N TYR A 198 -4.87 3.22 -0.85
CA TYR A 198 -3.69 3.38 -0.01
C TYR A 198 -2.66 2.30 -0.35
N LEU A 199 -1.41 2.72 -0.57
CA LEU A 199 -0.36 1.84 -1.07
C LEU A 199 0.92 1.93 -0.23
N GLU A 200 1.17 0.91 0.58
CA GLU A 200 2.44 0.66 1.27
C GLU A 200 3.33 -0.25 0.41
N ALA A 201 4.35 0.34 -0.21
CA ALA A 201 5.40 -0.38 -0.93
C ALA A 201 6.63 0.51 -1.22
N CYS A 202 7.77 -0.12 -1.51
CA CYS A 202 8.93 0.58 -2.06
C CYS A 202 8.61 1.17 -3.43
N GLU A 203 9.08 2.38 -3.70
CA GLU A 203 8.88 3.11 -4.95
C GLU A 203 7.40 3.21 -5.38
N SER A 204 6.47 3.16 -4.42
CA SER A 204 5.03 3.06 -4.64
C SER A 204 4.44 4.16 -5.53
N GLY A 205 5.03 5.36 -5.56
CA GLY A 205 4.60 6.44 -6.45
C GLY A 205 4.69 6.06 -7.93
N SER A 206 5.62 5.17 -8.29
CA SER A 206 5.82 4.69 -9.67
C SER A 206 4.67 3.82 -10.20
N ILE A 207 3.75 3.38 -9.33
CA ILE A 207 2.57 2.62 -9.70
C ILE A 207 1.50 3.53 -10.34
N PHE A 208 1.45 4.80 -9.95
CA PHE A 208 0.44 5.75 -10.43
C PHE A 208 1.04 6.86 -11.30
N GLU A 209 2.29 7.26 -11.06
CA GLU A 209 2.95 8.37 -11.76
C GLU A 209 3.00 8.16 -13.28
N GLY A 210 2.41 9.10 -14.02
CA GLY A 210 2.30 9.05 -15.48
C GLY A 210 1.32 8.00 -16.02
N LEU A 211 0.59 7.29 -15.16
CA LEU A 211 -0.33 6.22 -15.57
C LEU A 211 -1.79 6.45 -15.12
N LEU A 212 -2.01 6.86 -13.86
CA LEU A 212 -3.36 7.09 -13.32
C LEU A 212 -3.87 8.46 -13.80
N PRO A 213 -4.89 8.50 -14.68
CA PRO A 213 -5.46 9.76 -15.11
C PRO A 213 -6.43 10.33 -14.06
N GLU A 214 -6.66 11.63 -14.12
CA GLU A 214 -7.79 12.29 -13.46
C GLU A 214 -9.11 11.92 -14.16
N GLY A 215 -10.24 12.19 -13.48
CA GLY A 215 -11.60 11.95 -13.96
C GLY A 215 -12.11 10.52 -13.75
N LEU A 216 -11.40 9.69 -12.98
CA LEU A 216 -11.84 8.33 -12.66
C LEU A 216 -12.63 8.25 -11.34
N ASN A 217 -12.75 9.35 -10.59
CA ASN A 217 -13.18 9.36 -9.20
C ASN A 217 -12.32 8.46 -8.31
N ILE A 218 -11.00 8.46 -8.55
CA ILE A 218 -10.02 7.69 -7.79
C ILE A 218 -9.03 8.64 -7.10
N TYR A 219 -8.89 8.53 -5.79
CA TYR A 219 -7.84 9.21 -5.02
C TYR A 219 -6.86 8.17 -4.47
N ALA A 220 -5.57 8.29 -4.81
CA ALA A 220 -4.55 7.37 -4.33
C ALA A 220 -3.51 8.09 -3.47
N THR A 221 -3.06 7.45 -2.39
CA THR A 221 -1.88 7.87 -1.63
C THR A 221 -0.88 6.74 -1.53
N THR A 222 0.41 7.09 -1.47
CA THR A 222 1.50 6.12 -1.49
C THR A 222 2.50 6.39 -0.38
N ALA A 223 3.06 5.33 0.21
CA ALA A 223 4.04 5.44 1.30
C ALA A 223 5.33 6.15 0.89
N ALA A 224 5.68 6.06 -0.39
CA ALA A 224 6.89 6.60 -0.99
C ALA A 224 6.63 7.16 -2.40
N ASN A 225 7.45 8.10 -2.83
CA ASN A 225 7.55 8.56 -4.22
C ASN A 225 8.08 7.45 -5.15
N ALA A 226 8.24 7.76 -6.44
CA ALA A 226 8.64 6.77 -7.44
C ALA A 226 10.10 6.31 -7.34
N ALA A 227 10.95 6.90 -6.48
CA ALA A 227 12.40 6.66 -6.45
C ALA A 227 12.96 6.34 -5.05
N GLU A 228 12.13 6.36 -4.01
CA GLU A 228 12.52 6.05 -2.65
C GLU A 228 11.86 4.76 -2.15
N SER A 229 12.46 4.16 -1.12
CA SER A 229 11.88 3.01 -0.43
C SER A 229 10.81 3.46 0.55
N SER A 230 9.92 2.54 0.92
CA SER A 230 9.16 2.65 2.15
C SER A 230 9.87 1.90 3.30
N TRP A 231 9.27 1.93 4.48
CA TRP A 231 9.97 1.64 5.74
C TRP A 231 9.13 0.78 6.69
N GLY A 232 9.73 -0.31 7.18
CA GLY A 232 9.23 -1.07 8.31
C GLY A 232 9.45 -0.32 9.62
N THR A 233 8.57 -0.55 10.59
CA THR A 233 8.66 0.01 11.95
C THR A 233 8.38 -1.08 12.99
N TYR A 234 8.55 -0.75 14.27
CA TYR A 234 8.40 -1.68 15.39
C TYR A 234 9.28 -2.92 15.18
N CYS A 235 10.56 -2.69 14.84
CA CYS A 235 11.54 -3.72 14.53
C CYS A 235 12.45 -4.05 15.73
N PRO A 236 13.01 -5.27 15.80
CA PRO A 236 13.98 -5.63 16.84
C PRO A 236 15.17 -4.65 16.87
N GLY A 237 15.39 -4.00 18.01
CA GLY A 237 16.48 -3.04 18.19
C GLY A 237 16.14 -1.58 17.88
N ASP A 238 14.92 -1.29 17.44
CA ASP A 238 14.40 0.07 17.28
C ASP A 238 13.54 0.51 18.49
N TYR A 239 13.11 1.77 18.53
CA TYR A 239 12.19 2.27 19.55
C TYR A 239 10.97 2.99 18.93
N PRO A 240 9.73 2.59 19.27
CA PRO A 240 9.42 1.49 20.18
C PRO A 240 9.70 0.11 19.55
N SER A 241 10.28 -0.79 20.34
CA SER A 241 10.66 -2.16 19.95
C SER A 241 9.45 -3.08 20.04
N PRO A 242 9.38 -4.17 19.26
CA PRO A 242 8.43 -5.24 19.51
C PRO A 242 8.73 -5.94 20.85
N PRO A 243 7.79 -6.74 21.38
CA PRO A 243 8.06 -7.62 22.52
C PRO A 243 9.29 -8.51 22.23
N PRO A 244 10.17 -8.76 23.21
CA PRO A 244 11.48 -9.40 22.97
C PRO A 244 11.44 -10.76 22.28
N GLU A 245 10.32 -11.48 22.39
CA GLU A 245 10.08 -12.77 21.75
C GLU A 245 9.84 -12.69 20.24
N TYR A 246 9.52 -11.50 19.70
CA TYR A 246 9.42 -11.28 18.26
C TYR A 246 10.80 -10.93 17.69
N GLU A 247 11.20 -11.68 16.67
CA GLU A 247 12.46 -11.51 15.94
C GLU A 247 12.20 -10.93 14.54
N THR A 248 11.16 -10.10 14.37
CA THR A 248 10.73 -9.52 13.10
C THR A 248 10.04 -8.17 13.34
N CYS A 249 9.95 -7.33 12.32
CA CYS A 249 9.20 -6.07 12.40
C CYS A 249 7.70 -6.34 12.48
N LEU A 250 6.98 -5.59 13.32
CA LEU A 250 5.54 -5.77 13.51
C LEU A 250 4.69 -5.03 12.50
N ALA A 251 5.19 -4.01 11.82
CA ALA A 251 4.35 -3.18 10.95
C ALA A 251 5.18 -2.32 9.98
N ASP A 252 4.50 -1.60 9.10
CA ASP A 252 5.11 -0.62 8.21
C ASP A 252 4.73 0.83 8.56
N LEU A 253 5.67 1.76 8.36
CA LEU A 253 5.61 3.11 8.91
C LEU A 253 4.43 3.92 8.37
N TYR A 254 4.21 3.92 7.06
CA TYR A 254 3.06 4.62 6.48
C TYR A 254 1.76 3.93 6.90
N SER A 255 1.75 2.59 6.91
CA SER A 255 0.61 1.79 7.35
C SER A 255 0.16 2.14 8.76
N VAL A 256 1.04 2.06 9.75
CA VAL A 256 0.68 2.41 11.14
C VAL A 256 0.37 3.89 11.30
N ALA A 257 0.98 4.75 10.46
CA ALA A 257 0.70 6.17 10.52
C ALA A 257 -0.77 6.48 10.25
N TRP A 258 -1.36 5.90 9.19
CA TRP A 258 -2.77 6.15 8.86
C TRP A 258 -3.72 5.32 9.74
N MET A 259 -3.34 4.10 10.10
CA MET A 259 -4.20 3.22 10.91
C MET A 259 -4.32 3.71 12.35
N GLU A 260 -3.21 4.03 13.01
CA GLU A 260 -3.25 4.51 14.40
C GLU A 260 -3.89 5.89 14.53
N ASP A 261 -3.74 6.74 13.51
CA ASP A 261 -4.48 8.00 13.42
C ASP A 261 -5.99 7.74 13.36
N SER A 262 -6.40 6.88 12.42
CA SER A 262 -7.81 6.49 12.25
C SER A 262 -8.42 5.77 13.46
N ASP A 263 -7.60 5.03 14.21
CA ASP A 263 -8.02 4.30 15.41
C ASP A 263 -8.32 5.24 16.60
N MET A 264 -7.79 6.47 16.60
CA MET A 264 -7.97 7.45 17.67
C MET A 264 -9.04 8.50 17.38
N HIS A 265 -9.28 8.85 16.12
CA HIS A 265 -10.14 9.98 15.78
C HIS A 265 -11.58 9.58 15.42
N ASN A 266 -12.50 10.54 15.55
CA ASN A 266 -13.82 10.48 14.94
C ASN A 266 -13.69 10.81 13.45
N LEU A 267 -13.82 9.80 12.59
CA LEU A 267 -13.56 9.90 11.15
C LEU A 267 -14.62 10.70 10.39
N ARG A 268 -15.69 11.16 11.06
CA ARG A 268 -16.61 12.18 10.51
C ARG A 268 -16.05 13.59 10.57
N THR A 269 -15.02 13.80 11.38
CA THR A 269 -14.40 15.13 11.61
C THR A 269 -13.05 15.29 10.92
N GLU A 270 -12.54 14.20 10.36
CA GLU A 270 -11.26 14.16 9.65
C GLU A 270 -11.47 13.83 8.18
N THR A 271 -10.83 14.62 7.33
CA THR A 271 -10.81 14.44 5.88
C THR A 271 -9.63 13.59 5.45
N LEU A 272 -9.75 12.97 4.27
CA LEU A 272 -8.64 12.28 3.61
C LEU A 272 -7.40 13.18 3.48
N HIS A 273 -7.59 14.47 3.18
CA HIS A 273 -6.50 15.44 3.06
C HIS A 273 -5.77 15.68 4.39
N GLN A 274 -6.53 15.83 5.49
CA GLN A 274 -5.96 16.02 6.83
C GLN A 274 -5.12 14.81 7.24
N GLN A 275 -5.66 13.60 7.04
CA GLN A 275 -4.90 12.37 7.29
C GLN A 275 -3.68 12.27 6.38
N TYR A 276 -3.79 12.59 5.08
CA TYR A 276 -2.64 12.59 4.17
C TYR A 276 -1.51 13.50 4.68
N GLU A 277 -1.81 14.72 5.11
CA GLU A 277 -0.78 15.62 5.66
C GLU A 277 -0.20 15.09 6.98
N LEU A 278 -1.02 14.53 7.88
CA LEU A 278 -0.54 13.93 9.13
C LEU A 278 0.38 12.74 8.86
N VAL A 279 -0.05 11.81 8.00
CA VAL A 279 0.69 10.63 7.59
C VAL A 279 1.97 11.02 6.88
N LYS A 280 1.95 12.05 6.03
CA LYS A 280 3.15 12.61 5.40
C LYS A 280 4.16 13.13 6.41
N GLN A 281 3.72 13.86 7.44
CA GLN A 281 4.61 14.34 8.51
C GLN A 281 5.16 13.21 9.38
N ARG A 282 4.38 12.15 9.61
CA ARG A 282 4.85 11.00 10.39
C ARG A 282 5.82 10.12 9.59
N THR A 283 5.52 9.87 8.33
CA THR A 283 6.29 8.99 7.45
C THR A 283 7.62 9.60 7.01
N ILE A 284 7.73 10.93 6.91
CA ILE A 284 9.03 11.59 6.71
C ILE A 284 9.95 11.44 7.93
N ASN A 285 9.43 10.96 9.06
CA ASN A 285 10.16 10.54 10.26
C ASN A 285 11.18 11.57 10.80
N GLY A 286 10.81 12.86 10.77
CA GLY A 286 11.68 13.96 11.23
C GLY A 286 12.90 14.27 10.35
N ASN A 287 13.23 13.41 9.37
CA ASN A 287 14.09 13.72 8.21
C ASN A 287 14.06 12.57 7.17
N ALA A 288 14.32 12.92 5.91
CA ALA A 288 14.29 11.98 4.78
C ALA A 288 15.35 10.85 4.81
N MET A 289 16.17 10.71 5.87
CA MET A 289 17.16 9.63 5.96
C MET A 289 16.53 8.29 6.36
N TYR A 290 15.47 8.32 7.18
CA TYR A 290 14.79 7.14 7.73
C TYR A 290 13.27 7.23 7.55
N GLY A 291 12.85 7.83 6.44
CA GLY A 291 11.46 8.11 6.11
C GLY A 291 11.30 8.35 4.61
N SER A 292 10.07 8.58 4.18
CA SER A 292 9.71 8.76 2.77
C SER A 292 8.68 9.86 2.57
N HIS A 293 8.61 10.36 1.35
CA HIS A 293 7.61 11.33 0.91
C HIS A 293 6.34 10.59 0.53
N VAL A 294 5.31 10.77 1.37
CA VAL A 294 3.96 10.33 1.04
C VAL A 294 3.46 11.17 -0.14
N MET A 295 2.99 10.50 -1.19
CA MET A 295 2.50 11.14 -2.41
C MET A 295 1.00 10.96 -2.55
N GLN A 296 0.39 11.76 -3.43
CA GLN A 296 -1.02 11.66 -3.78
C GLN A 296 -1.22 11.76 -5.30
N PHE A 297 -2.18 11.01 -5.84
CA PHE A 297 -2.46 10.89 -7.27
C PHE A 297 -3.96 10.80 -7.57
N GLY A 298 -4.33 10.99 -8.83
CA GLY A 298 -5.72 10.94 -9.30
C GLY A 298 -6.49 12.20 -8.93
N ASP A 299 -7.77 12.03 -8.60
CA ASP A 299 -8.71 13.12 -8.33
C ASP A 299 -8.52 13.68 -6.92
N ILE A 300 -7.53 14.56 -6.75
CA ILE A 300 -7.16 15.18 -5.47
C ILE A 300 -8.34 15.87 -4.78
N GLU A 301 -9.33 16.36 -5.53
CA GLU A 301 -10.54 16.99 -4.99
C GLU A 301 -11.34 16.05 -4.07
N LEU A 302 -11.27 14.73 -4.30
CA LEU A 302 -11.88 13.73 -3.40
C LEU A 302 -11.26 13.72 -2.01
N SER A 303 -10.03 14.23 -1.83
CA SER A 303 -9.37 14.31 -0.53
C SER A 303 -10.11 15.23 0.46
N LYS A 304 -11.04 16.05 -0.01
CA LYS A 304 -11.92 16.88 0.84
C LYS A 304 -13.01 16.06 1.54
N ASN A 305 -13.25 14.83 1.09
CA ASN A 305 -14.23 13.95 1.72
C ASN A 305 -13.74 13.49 3.09
N ASN A 306 -14.68 13.33 4.02
CA ASN A 306 -14.42 12.74 5.32
C ASN A 306 -14.00 11.27 5.18
N LEU A 307 -13.06 10.84 6.01
CA LEU A 307 -12.61 9.44 6.08
C LEU A 307 -13.78 8.48 6.32
N PHE A 308 -14.80 8.92 7.05
CA PHE A 308 -16.03 8.18 7.32
C PHE A 308 -16.70 7.59 6.06
N LEU A 309 -16.60 8.26 4.90
CA LEU A 309 -17.19 7.76 3.66
C LEU A 309 -16.60 6.43 3.22
N TYR A 310 -15.35 6.14 3.58
CA TYR A 310 -14.61 4.96 3.15
C TYR A 310 -14.37 4.00 4.31
N LEU A 311 -13.96 4.52 5.46
CA LEU A 311 -13.51 3.72 6.61
C LEU A 311 -14.61 3.51 7.67
N GLY A 312 -15.73 4.24 7.58
CA GLY A 312 -16.69 4.32 8.67
C GLY A 312 -16.11 5.07 9.87
N THR A 313 -16.66 4.88 11.08
CA THR A 313 -16.04 5.43 12.31
C THR A 313 -16.43 4.61 13.52
N ASN A 314 -15.49 4.43 14.44
CA ASN A 314 -15.73 3.72 15.69
C ASN A 314 -16.59 4.58 16.63
N PRO A 315 -17.78 4.14 17.05
CA PRO A 315 -18.63 4.92 17.98
C PRO A 315 -17.94 5.22 19.33
N ALA A 316 -16.97 4.40 19.75
CA ALA A 316 -16.18 4.68 20.95
C ALA A 316 -15.34 5.98 20.82
N ASN A 317 -15.08 6.43 19.59
CA ASN A 317 -14.27 7.61 19.29
C ASN A 317 -15.12 8.87 19.06
N ASP A 318 -16.44 8.85 19.25
CA ASP A 318 -17.32 9.97 18.87
C ASP A 318 -16.92 11.31 19.51
N ASN A 319 -16.32 11.28 20.71
CA ASN A 319 -15.83 12.46 21.44
C ASN A 319 -14.40 12.90 21.06
N PHE A 320 -13.67 12.12 20.25
CA PHE A 320 -12.29 12.38 19.85
C PHE A 320 -12.26 13.08 18.49
N THR A 321 -12.72 14.33 18.47
CA THR A 321 -12.67 15.16 17.26
C THR A 321 -11.22 15.36 16.81
N PHE A 322 -10.99 15.36 15.50
CA PHE A 322 -9.67 15.63 14.94
C PHE A 322 -9.13 17.00 15.39
N VAL A 323 -7.86 17.02 15.80
CA VAL A 323 -7.12 18.25 16.16
C VAL A 323 -5.71 18.14 15.59
N ASP A 324 -5.30 19.09 14.74
CA ASP A 324 -3.98 19.14 14.07
C ASP A 324 -2.76 18.95 15.00
N LYS A 325 -2.92 19.16 16.31
CA LYS A 325 -1.82 19.11 17.31
C LYS A 325 -1.66 17.76 18.00
N ASN A 326 -2.51 16.76 17.75
CA ASN A 326 -2.40 15.42 18.34
C ASN A 326 -1.46 14.51 17.54
N SER A 327 -0.37 15.06 16.99
CA SER A 327 0.53 14.32 16.13
C SER A 327 1.14 13.12 16.87
N LEU A 328 0.83 11.93 16.36
CA LEU A 328 1.43 10.67 16.79
C LEU A 328 2.96 10.79 16.67
N VAL A 329 3.66 10.40 17.75
CA VAL A 329 5.11 10.56 17.83
C VAL A 329 5.77 9.64 16.79
N PRO A 330 6.62 10.17 15.89
CA PRO A 330 7.37 9.35 14.95
C PRO A 330 8.27 8.35 15.70
N PRO A 331 8.44 7.12 15.21
CA PRO A 331 9.38 6.18 15.82
C PRO A 331 10.80 6.72 15.76
N SER A 332 11.67 6.35 16.70
CA SER A 332 13.03 6.87 16.73
C SER A 332 13.88 6.44 15.53
N LYS A 333 13.49 5.32 14.90
CA LYS A 333 14.17 4.72 13.75
C LYS A 333 13.20 3.80 13.02
N ALA A 334 13.26 3.83 11.69
CA ALA A 334 12.55 2.91 10.80
C ALA A 334 13.58 2.11 9.98
N VAL A 335 13.20 0.91 9.55
CA VAL A 335 14.06 -0.01 8.78
C VAL A 335 13.63 0.02 7.33
N ASN A 336 14.58 0.15 6.40
CA ASN A 336 14.26 0.07 4.98
C ASN A 336 13.57 -1.29 4.69
N GLN A 337 12.45 -1.28 3.97
CA GLN A 337 11.69 -2.50 3.63
C GLN A 337 12.57 -3.66 3.12
N ARG A 338 13.56 -3.34 2.27
CA ARG A 338 14.47 -4.36 1.73
C ARG A 338 15.38 -4.95 2.79
N ASP A 339 15.69 -4.24 3.86
CA ASP A 339 16.57 -4.71 4.93
C ASP A 339 15.80 -5.34 6.10
N ALA A 340 14.49 -5.12 6.20
CA ALA A 340 13.65 -5.69 7.26
C ALA A 340 13.72 -7.24 7.29
N ASP A 341 13.79 -7.88 6.13
CA ASP A 341 13.95 -9.34 6.04
C ASP A 341 15.30 -9.80 6.62
N LEU A 342 16.36 -9.01 6.41
CA LEU A 342 17.68 -9.28 6.97
C LEU A 342 17.72 -9.02 8.48
N VAL A 343 16.97 -8.03 8.97
CA VAL A 343 16.81 -7.81 10.42
C VAL A 343 16.26 -9.06 11.08
N HIS A 344 15.27 -9.71 10.47
CA HIS A 344 14.74 -10.97 10.97
C HIS A 344 15.80 -12.08 11.01
N PHE A 345 16.46 -12.37 9.89
CA PHE A 345 17.47 -13.43 9.84
C PHE A 345 18.64 -13.17 10.79
N TRP A 346 19.05 -11.90 10.90
CA TRP A 346 20.12 -11.47 11.81
C TRP A 346 19.72 -11.63 13.27
N ASP A 347 18.53 -11.17 13.67
CA ASP A 347 18.08 -11.27 15.06
C ASP A 347 17.90 -12.73 15.48
N LYS A 348 17.33 -13.56 14.58
CA LYS A 348 17.23 -15.01 14.75
C LYS A 348 18.59 -15.67 14.94
N PHE A 349 19.59 -15.32 14.13
CA PHE A 349 20.96 -15.83 14.28
C PHE A 349 21.60 -15.36 15.60
N ARG A 350 21.45 -14.08 15.94
CA ARG A 350 22.04 -13.46 17.13
C ARG A 350 21.50 -14.08 18.41
N LYS A 351 20.18 -14.22 18.53
CA LYS A 351 19.49 -14.77 19.70
C LYS A 351 19.60 -16.28 19.83
N ALA A 352 19.82 -17.01 18.73
CA ALA A 352 19.96 -18.46 18.78
C ALA A 352 21.17 -18.91 19.63
N PRO A 353 21.03 -19.93 20.50
CA PRO A 353 22.11 -20.44 21.34
C PRO A 353 23.31 -20.94 20.54
N VAL A 354 24.53 -20.66 21.04
CA VAL A 354 25.79 -21.12 20.41
C VAL A 354 25.80 -22.65 20.32
N GLY A 355 26.11 -23.18 19.14
CA GLY A 355 26.13 -24.62 18.86
C GLY A 355 24.77 -25.27 18.61
N SER A 356 23.66 -24.50 18.65
CA SER A 356 22.33 -25.03 18.34
C SER A 356 22.09 -25.19 16.82
N SER A 357 21.24 -26.16 16.46
CA SER A 357 20.76 -26.30 15.07
C SER A 357 20.04 -25.05 14.57
N ARG A 358 19.31 -24.34 15.45
CA ARG A 358 18.66 -23.05 15.12
C ARG A 358 19.68 -22.02 14.66
N LYS A 359 20.83 -21.89 15.34
CA LYS A 359 21.86 -20.91 14.99
C LYS A 359 22.48 -21.22 13.63
N THR A 360 22.81 -22.49 13.38
CA THR A 360 23.32 -22.93 12.06
C THR A 360 22.30 -22.73 10.94
N ALA A 361 21.01 -23.02 11.18
CA ALA A 361 19.96 -22.79 10.20
C ALA A 361 19.77 -21.30 9.90
N ALA A 362 19.77 -20.45 10.93
CA ALA A 362 19.67 -19.00 10.78
C ALA A 362 20.88 -18.39 10.06
N GLU A 363 22.09 -18.86 10.37
CA GLU A 363 23.32 -18.47 9.67
C GLU A 363 23.22 -18.82 8.17
N LYS A 364 22.77 -20.04 7.85
CA LYS A 364 22.55 -20.47 6.47
C LYS A 364 21.54 -19.57 5.75
N GLN A 365 20.38 -19.29 6.37
CA GLN A 365 19.36 -18.41 5.78
C GLN A 365 19.90 -17.01 5.49
N LEU A 366 20.63 -16.42 6.44
CA LEU A 366 21.25 -15.11 6.28
C LEU A 366 22.26 -15.10 5.12
N LEU A 367 23.15 -16.09 5.07
CA LEU A 367 24.16 -16.20 4.01
C LEU A 367 23.54 -16.43 2.63
N GLU A 368 22.51 -17.29 2.53
CA GLU A 368 21.79 -17.53 1.27
C GLU A 368 21.07 -16.27 0.78
N ALA A 369 20.40 -15.53 1.69
CA ALA A 369 19.76 -14.26 1.35
C ALA A 369 20.79 -13.22 0.87
N MET A 370 21.89 -13.03 1.59
CA MET A 370 22.94 -12.09 1.21
C MET A 370 23.63 -12.49 -0.10
N SER A 371 23.92 -13.77 -0.29
CA SER A 371 24.53 -14.28 -1.53
C SER A 371 23.62 -14.06 -2.73
N HIS A 372 22.31 -14.28 -2.58
CA HIS A 372 21.34 -14.00 -3.64
C HIS A 372 21.30 -12.52 -4.00
N ARG A 373 21.26 -11.62 -3.00
CA ARG A 373 21.28 -10.17 -3.22
C ARG A 373 22.52 -9.71 -3.97
N MET A 374 23.69 -10.21 -3.57
CA MET A 374 24.96 -9.92 -4.23
C MET A 374 24.94 -10.42 -5.68
N HIS A 375 24.47 -11.65 -5.92
CA HIS A 375 24.32 -12.21 -7.27
C HIS A 375 23.45 -11.32 -8.16
N ILE A 376 22.27 -10.90 -7.69
CA ILE A 376 21.37 -10.06 -8.48
C ILE A 376 21.98 -8.68 -8.76
N ASP A 377 22.54 -8.03 -7.74
CA ASP A 377 23.13 -6.69 -7.88
C ASP A 377 24.35 -6.67 -8.81
N ASP A 378 25.25 -7.66 -8.68
CA ASP A 378 26.48 -7.71 -9.47
C ASP A 378 26.20 -8.07 -10.93
N ASN A 379 25.27 -9.00 -11.17
CA ASN A 379 24.88 -9.36 -12.53
C ASN A 379 24.12 -8.23 -13.22
N MET A 380 23.25 -7.50 -12.51
CA MET A 380 22.59 -6.33 -13.11
C MET A 380 23.60 -5.26 -13.52
N LYS A 381 24.58 -4.98 -12.65
CA LYS A 381 25.69 -4.06 -12.97
C LYS A 381 26.50 -4.55 -14.16
N LEU A 382 26.80 -5.84 -14.24
CA LEU A 382 27.57 -6.42 -15.35
C LEU A 382 26.79 -6.34 -16.67
N ILE A 383 25.50 -6.68 -16.68
CA ILE A 383 24.63 -6.55 -17.85
C ILE A 383 24.60 -5.11 -18.35
N GLY A 384 24.42 -4.12 -17.45
CA GLY A 384 24.48 -2.71 -17.83
C GLY A 384 25.80 -2.33 -18.51
N LYS A 385 26.94 -2.84 -18.01
CA LYS A 385 28.26 -2.62 -18.61
C LYS A 385 28.43 -3.32 -19.97
N LEU A 386 27.88 -4.53 -20.12
CA LEU A 386 27.93 -5.28 -21.38
C LEU A 386 27.11 -4.60 -22.48
N LEU A 387 25.93 -4.08 -22.13
CA LEU A 387 25.02 -3.44 -23.08
C LEU A 387 25.45 -2.02 -23.49
N PHE A 388 26.01 -1.24 -22.55
CA PHE A 388 26.24 0.20 -22.75
C PHE A 388 27.67 0.66 -22.48
N GLY A 389 28.59 -0.24 -22.11
CA GLY A 389 29.96 0.09 -21.73
C GLY A 389 30.13 0.47 -20.26
N ILE A 390 31.39 0.56 -19.82
CA ILE A 390 31.76 0.71 -18.39
C ILE A 390 31.29 2.04 -17.79
N GLU A 391 31.26 3.12 -18.58
CA GLU A 391 30.88 4.45 -18.11
C GLU A 391 29.36 4.66 -18.14
N LYS A 392 28.72 4.45 -19.30
CA LYS A 392 27.30 4.72 -19.51
C LYS A 392 26.39 3.67 -18.87
N GLY A 393 26.84 2.42 -18.74
CA GLY A 393 26.07 1.33 -18.14
C GLY A 393 25.55 1.66 -16.74
N PRO A 394 26.44 1.92 -15.76
CA PRO A 394 26.03 2.27 -14.39
C PRO A 394 25.09 3.48 -14.30
N GLU A 395 25.32 4.53 -15.08
CA GLU A 395 24.46 5.72 -15.13
C GLU A 395 23.03 5.37 -15.57
N LEU A 396 22.91 4.58 -16.63
CA LEU A 396 21.62 4.18 -17.20
C LEU A 396 20.83 3.27 -16.26
N LEU A 397 21.47 2.41 -15.47
CA LEU A 397 20.79 1.52 -14.52
C LEU A 397 19.97 2.28 -13.47
N THR A 398 20.47 3.45 -13.05
CA THR A 398 19.89 4.25 -11.96
C THR A 398 19.12 5.47 -12.43
N SER A 399 19.16 5.78 -13.74
CA SER A 399 18.52 6.97 -14.30
C SER A 399 17.02 7.01 -13.97
N VAL A 400 16.56 8.15 -13.46
CA VAL A 400 15.18 8.38 -13.05
C VAL A 400 14.54 9.34 -14.05
N ARG A 401 13.39 8.97 -14.61
CA ARG A 401 12.62 9.87 -15.47
C ARG A 401 12.11 11.08 -14.66
N PRO A 402 11.86 12.22 -15.32
CA PRO A 402 11.20 13.36 -14.67
C PRO A 402 9.85 12.97 -14.05
N ALA A 403 9.52 13.61 -12.94
CA ALA A 403 8.23 13.41 -12.26
C ALA A 403 7.04 13.62 -13.22
N GLY A 404 5.99 12.82 -13.04
CA GLY A 404 4.81 12.77 -13.91
C GLY A 404 4.97 11.95 -15.19
N GLN A 405 6.14 11.38 -15.49
CA GLN A 405 6.31 10.44 -16.61
C GLN A 405 6.13 8.99 -16.17
N PRO A 406 5.58 8.12 -17.03
CA PRO A 406 5.57 6.69 -16.75
C PRO A 406 6.99 6.14 -16.71
N LEU A 407 7.22 5.12 -15.87
CA LEU A 407 8.52 4.47 -15.71
C LEU A 407 9.10 3.94 -17.05
N VAL A 408 8.25 3.30 -17.85
CA VAL A 408 8.59 2.69 -19.13
C VAL A 408 7.50 3.00 -20.15
N ASP A 409 7.89 3.16 -21.40
CA ASP A 409 6.93 3.38 -22.49
C ASP A 409 6.29 2.07 -22.97
N ASP A 410 7.08 0.97 -22.97
CA ASP A 410 6.66 -0.37 -23.38
C ASP A 410 6.72 -1.35 -22.19
N TRP A 411 5.54 -1.61 -21.60
CA TRP A 411 5.39 -2.52 -20.47
C TRP A 411 5.56 -3.99 -20.85
N ASP A 412 5.30 -4.37 -22.11
CA ASP A 412 5.52 -5.72 -22.60
C ASP A 412 7.00 -5.99 -22.81
N CYS A 413 7.75 -4.98 -23.28
CA CYS A 413 9.21 -5.01 -23.25
C CYS A 413 9.72 -5.24 -21.83
N LEU A 414 9.24 -4.47 -20.84
CA LEU A 414 9.69 -4.59 -19.45
C LEU A 414 9.50 -6.03 -18.93
N LYS A 415 8.29 -6.58 -19.06
CA LYS A 415 7.99 -7.96 -18.65
C LYS A 415 8.85 -8.98 -19.41
N THR A 416 9.10 -8.74 -20.70
CA THR A 416 9.93 -9.61 -21.53
C THR A 416 11.40 -9.58 -21.11
N LEU A 417 11.98 -8.42 -20.81
CA LEU A 417 13.36 -8.31 -20.36
C LEU A 417 13.56 -8.92 -18.97
N VAL A 418 12.58 -8.78 -18.08
CA VAL A 418 12.56 -9.45 -16.77
C VAL A 418 12.59 -10.97 -16.93
N ARG A 419 11.66 -11.55 -17.70
CA ARG A 419 11.65 -13.00 -17.99
C ARG A 419 12.95 -13.48 -18.63
N THR A 420 13.51 -12.67 -19.52
CA THR A 420 14.78 -12.98 -20.21
C THR A 420 15.94 -13.00 -19.24
N PHE A 421 16.04 -12.02 -18.34
CA PHE A 421 17.03 -12.03 -17.26
C PHE A 421 16.86 -13.28 -16.40
N GLU A 422 15.66 -13.54 -15.91
CA GLU A 422 15.40 -14.64 -14.97
C GLU A 422 15.72 -16.00 -15.58
N THR A 423 15.51 -16.17 -16.88
CA THR A 423 15.88 -17.41 -17.61
C THR A 423 17.36 -17.76 -17.49
N HIS A 424 18.24 -16.75 -17.46
CA HIS A 424 19.70 -16.94 -17.40
C HIS A 424 20.27 -16.76 -16.01
N CYS A 425 19.67 -15.89 -15.19
CA CYS A 425 20.21 -15.44 -13.92
C CYS A 425 19.46 -15.98 -12.70
N GLY A 426 18.35 -16.69 -12.89
CA GLY A 426 17.45 -17.13 -11.82
C GLY A 426 16.45 -16.06 -11.40
N SER A 427 15.53 -16.43 -10.51
CA SER A 427 14.48 -15.52 -10.02
C SER A 427 15.05 -14.22 -9.45
N LEU A 428 14.35 -13.11 -9.65
CA LEU A 428 14.65 -11.85 -8.97
C LEU A 428 14.33 -11.90 -7.48
N SER A 429 13.38 -12.74 -7.06
CA SER A 429 12.68 -12.65 -5.77
C SER A 429 12.10 -11.24 -5.50
N GLN A 430 11.54 -11.02 -4.31
CA GLN A 430 11.05 -9.70 -3.94
C GLN A 430 12.18 -8.66 -3.87
N TYR A 431 13.41 -9.07 -3.52
CA TYR A 431 14.56 -8.17 -3.46
C TYR A 431 14.91 -7.57 -4.83
N GLY A 432 14.95 -8.41 -5.86
CA GLY A 432 15.40 -8.03 -7.21
C GLY A 432 14.44 -7.09 -7.94
N MET A 433 13.19 -6.94 -7.45
CA MET A 433 12.24 -5.95 -7.98
C MET A 433 12.81 -4.52 -7.98
N LYS A 434 13.80 -4.22 -7.13
CA LYS A 434 14.52 -2.94 -7.14
C LYS A 434 15.14 -2.59 -8.49
N HIS A 435 15.50 -3.60 -9.28
CA HIS A 435 16.13 -3.44 -10.60
C HIS A 435 15.11 -3.24 -11.72
N MET A 436 13.81 -3.15 -11.42
CA MET A 436 12.77 -2.90 -12.42
C MET A 436 12.99 -1.60 -13.19
N ARG A 437 13.57 -0.57 -12.54
CA ARG A 437 14.03 0.65 -13.23
C ARG A 437 15.14 0.39 -14.23
N SER A 438 16.08 -0.50 -13.92
CA SER A 438 17.15 -0.85 -14.84
C SER A 438 16.60 -1.52 -16.10
N PHE A 439 15.69 -2.49 -15.95
CA PHE A 439 15.00 -3.12 -17.07
C PHE A 439 14.16 -2.10 -17.88
N ALA A 440 13.44 -1.21 -17.21
CA ALA A 440 12.69 -0.14 -17.86
C ALA A 440 13.62 0.77 -18.68
N ASN A 441 14.77 1.16 -18.14
CA ASN A 441 15.74 1.98 -18.83
C ASN A 441 16.36 1.27 -20.05
N PHE A 442 16.52 -0.06 -19.98
CA PHE A 442 16.92 -0.85 -21.15
C PHE A 442 15.85 -0.80 -22.25
N CYS A 443 14.58 -0.98 -21.91
CA CYS A 443 13.46 -0.84 -22.85
C CYS A 443 13.40 0.56 -23.46
N ASN A 444 13.49 1.59 -22.63
CA ASN A 444 13.49 2.99 -23.05
C ASN A 444 14.69 3.35 -23.95
N ALA A 445 15.79 2.61 -23.83
CA ALA A 445 16.96 2.73 -24.70
C ALA A 445 16.89 1.86 -25.97
N GLY A 446 15.78 1.15 -26.19
CA GLY A 446 15.54 0.32 -27.37
C GLY A 446 16.20 -1.06 -27.33
N ILE A 447 16.63 -1.54 -26.16
CA ILE A 447 17.23 -2.88 -26.03
C ILE A 447 16.19 -3.95 -26.33
N GLN A 448 16.53 -4.84 -27.24
CA GLN A 448 15.70 -5.97 -27.63
C GLN A 448 15.98 -7.20 -26.77
N LYS A 449 15.04 -8.14 -26.78
CA LYS A 449 15.12 -9.42 -26.06
C LYS A 449 16.42 -10.17 -26.34
N GLU A 450 16.87 -10.20 -27.58
CA GLU A 450 18.05 -10.95 -28.03
C GLU A 450 19.32 -10.39 -27.39
N GLN A 451 19.45 -9.05 -27.36
CA GLN A 451 20.58 -8.36 -26.73
C GLN A 451 20.60 -8.61 -25.22
N MET A 452 19.43 -8.54 -24.58
CA MET A 452 19.30 -8.85 -23.16
C MET A 452 19.65 -10.31 -22.86
N SER A 453 19.23 -11.24 -23.70
CA SER A 453 19.55 -12.66 -23.57
C SER A 453 21.05 -12.92 -23.67
N GLU A 454 21.73 -12.32 -24.65
CA GLU A 454 23.18 -12.46 -24.82
C GLU A 454 23.94 -11.88 -23.62
N ALA A 455 23.60 -10.66 -23.19
CA ALA A 455 24.24 -10.03 -22.03
C ALA A 455 23.99 -10.81 -20.74
N SER A 456 22.78 -11.33 -20.54
CA SER A 456 22.43 -12.13 -19.35
C SER A 456 23.16 -13.47 -19.33
N ALA A 457 23.27 -14.16 -20.48
CA ALA A 457 24.01 -15.41 -20.58
C ALA A 457 25.52 -15.22 -20.34
N GLN A 458 26.09 -14.08 -20.75
CA GLN A 458 27.49 -13.75 -20.46
C GLN A 458 27.72 -13.36 -19.00
N ALA A 459 26.78 -12.64 -18.39
CA ALA A 459 26.89 -12.24 -16.98
C ALA A 459 26.69 -13.45 -16.04
N CYS A 460 25.67 -14.26 -16.31
CA CYS A 460 25.22 -15.35 -15.45
C CYS A 460 25.65 -16.71 -16.04
N ILE A 461 26.92 -17.08 -15.82
CA ILE A 461 27.46 -18.37 -16.29
C ILE A 461 26.70 -19.57 -15.69
N SER A 462 26.19 -19.41 -14.47
CA SER A 462 25.36 -20.42 -13.78
C SER A 462 24.36 -19.76 -12.85
N ILE A 463 23.15 -20.32 -12.75
CA ILE A 463 22.15 -19.90 -11.78
C ILE A 463 22.54 -20.43 -10.39
N PRO A 464 22.64 -19.58 -9.35
CA PRO A 464 22.94 -20.04 -7.99
C PRO A 464 21.89 -21.03 -7.51
N ALA A 465 22.33 -22.14 -6.90
CA ALA A 465 21.45 -23.16 -6.35
C ALA A 465 20.91 -22.75 -4.96
N THR A 466 20.30 -21.56 -4.87
CA THR A 466 19.69 -21.03 -3.64
C THR A 466 18.16 -21.06 -3.76
N PRO A 467 17.41 -21.16 -2.63
CA PRO A 467 15.95 -21.10 -2.67
C PRO A 467 15.42 -19.81 -3.33
N TRP A 468 16.13 -18.69 -3.14
CA TRP A 468 15.78 -17.36 -3.64
C TRP A 468 15.93 -17.21 -5.17
N SER A 469 16.87 -17.94 -5.77
CA SER A 469 17.10 -17.90 -7.22
C SER A 469 16.22 -18.89 -8.00
N SER A 470 15.37 -19.66 -7.31
CA SER A 470 14.59 -20.73 -7.91
C SER A 470 13.38 -20.22 -8.71
N LEU A 471 13.21 -20.73 -9.93
CA LEU A 471 12.06 -20.43 -10.80
C LEU A 471 10.92 -21.44 -10.69
N HIS A 472 10.94 -22.33 -9.68
CA HIS A 472 9.90 -23.35 -9.51
C HIS A 472 8.49 -22.76 -9.34
N LYS A 473 8.39 -21.52 -8.80
CA LYS A 473 7.12 -20.80 -8.64
C LYS A 473 6.69 -20.02 -9.88
N GLY A 474 7.53 -19.98 -10.92
CA GLY A 474 7.32 -19.19 -12.12
C GLY A 474 8.25 -17.98 -12.22
N PHE A 475 8.00 -17.16 -13.24
CA PHE A 475 8.71 -15.92 -13.49
C PHE A 475 8.02 -14.75 -12.79
N SER A 476 8.79 -13.73 -12.43
CA SER A 476 8.27 -12.51 -11.80
C SER A 476 7.33 -11.72 -12.72
N ALA A 477 7.34 -11.96 -14.05
CA ALA A 477 6.63 -11.17 -15.06
C ALA A 477 5.87 -11.97 -16.12
#